data_AF-A0A941S7Q9-F1
#
_entry.id   AF-A0A941S7Q9-F1
#
_cell.length_a   1.000
_cell.length_b   1.000
_cell.length_c   1.000
_cell.angle_alpha   90.00
_cell.angle_beta   90.00
_cell.angle_gamma   90.00
#
_symmetry.space_group_name_H-M   'P 1'
#
loop_
_entity.id
_entity.type
_entity.pdbx_description
1 polymer ?
#
loop_
_entity_poly.entity_id
_entity_poly.type
_entity_poly.pdbx_seq_one_letter_code
_entity_poly.pdbx_strand_id
1 'polypeptide(L)'
;MAAVTAAFFVSPVSAQGGRNYDVKTMNFDLWCQEQAHLPAARCDKRTPEDEKNFQAYRTQIERYEVPYLQQRQRDLSINRDIMHSDPVDNPVHQNPQAQTQDPNRQPQTPQP
;
A
#
# COMPACT_ATOMS: atom_id res chain seq x y z
N MET A 1 5.87 -47.97 -21.95
CA MET A 1 5.19 -46.66 -22.10
C MET A 1 5.37 -45.90 -20.79
N ALA A 2 6.19 -44.84 -20.77
CA ALA A 2 6.42 -44.05 -19.58
C ALA A 2 5.53 -42.80 -19.65
N ALA A 3 4.50 -42.75 -18.81
CA ALA A 3 3.62 -41.59 -18.68
C ALA A 3 4.34 -40.54 -17.82
N VAL A 4 4.78 -39.45 -18.45
CA VAL A 4 5.33 -38.29 -17.74
C VAL A 4 4.15 -37.40 -17.37
N THR A 5 3.66 -37.54 -16.14
CA THR A 5 2.68 -36.62 -15.54
C THR A 5 3.35 -35.26 -15.35
N ALA A 6 3.00 -34.29 -16.19
CA ALA A 6 3.39 -32.90 -16.03
C ALA A 6 2.62 -32.28 -14.86
N ALA A 7 3.30 -32.08 -13.72
CA ALA A 7 2.77 -31.29 -12.63
C ALA A 7 2.87 -29.80 -12.99
N PHE A 8 1.73 -29.16 -13.26
CA PHE A 8 1.63 -27.72 -13.38
C PHE A 8 1.76 -27.09 -11.98
N PHE A 9 2.95 -26.61 -11.66
CA PHE A 9 3.16 -25.75 -10.50
C PHE A 9 2.55 -24.38 -10.81
N VAL A 10 1.33 -24.14 -10.36
CA VAL A 10 0.75 -22.79 -10.34
C VAL A 10 1.45 -22.05 -9.21
N SER A 11 2.51 -21.31 -9.54
CA SER A 11 3.13 -20.38 -8.59
C SER A 11 2.11 -19.29 -8.25
N PRO A 12 1.83 -19.02 -6.96
CA PRO A 12 1.11 -17.81 -6.61
C PRO A 12 1.99 -16.64 -7.06
N VAL A 13 1.57 -15.93 -8.09
CA VAL A 13 2.14 -14.61 -8.37
C VAL A 13 1.72 -13.75 -7.19
N SER A 14 2.64 -13.56 -6.25
CA SER A 14 2.53 -12.49 -5.27
C SER A 14 2.69 -11.20 -6.06
N ALA A 15 1.64 -10.80 -6.76
CA ALA A 15 1.41 -9.42 -7.15
C ALA A 15 1.17 -8.66 -5.86
N GLN A 16 2.23 -8.49 -5.07
CA GLN A 16 2.35 -7.36 -4.19
C GLN A 16 2.44 -6.19 -5.16
N GLY A 17 1.27 -5.71 -5.60
CA GLY A 17 1.13 -4.38 -6.14
C GLY A 17 1.62 -3.48 -5.03
N GLY A 18 2.93 -3.25 -5.00
CA GLY A 18 3.57 -2.30 -4.11
C GLY A 18 2.81 -1.03 -4.37
N ARG A 19 1.96 -0.63 -3.43
CA ARG A 19 1.40 0.70 -3.44
C ARG A 19 2.63 1.58 -3.45
N ASN A 20 2.92 2.18 -4.60
CA ASN A 20 3.98 3.16 -4.75
C ASN A 20 3.48 4.37 -3.95
N TYR A 21 3.70 4.34 -2.65
CA TYR A 21 3.58 5.53 -1.83
C TYR A 21 4.57 6.51 -2.44
N ASP A 22 4.10 7.73 -2.77
CA ASP A 22 4.96 8.81 -3.28
C ASP A 22 5.84 9.31 -2.12
N VAL A 23 6.77 8.45 -1.72
CA VAL A 23 7.81 8.76 -0.74
C VAL A 23 8.69 9.81 -1.41
N LYS A 24 8.73 11.03 -0.85
CA LYS A 24 9.54 12.13 -1.36
C LYS A 24 11.00 11.88 -1.00
N THR A 25 11.60 10.86 -1.61
CA THR A 25 12.99 10.51 -1.36
C THR A 25 13.91 11.54 -2.02
N MET A 26 14.94 11.95 -1.29
CA MET A 26 16.04 12.75 -1.83
C MET A 26 16.66 12.10 -3.07
N ASN A 27 17.01 12.87 -4.08
CA ASN A 27 17.65 12.35 -5.28
C ASN A 27 19.13 11.99 -4.99
N PHE A 28 19.75 11.16 -5.85
CA PHE A 28 21.13 10.72 -5.65
C PHE A 28 22.13 11.88 -5.64
N ASP A 29 21.99 12.86 -6.53
CA ASP A 29 22.95 13.97 -6.66
C ASP A 29 22.94 14.89 -5.44
N LEU A 30 21.74 15.15 -4.89
CA LEU A 30 21.54 15.94 -3.68
C LEU A 30 22.08 15.17 -2.48
N TRP A 31 21.76 13.87 -2.37
CA TRP A 31 22.33 13.02 -1.32
C TRP A 31 23.87 12.97 -1.40
N CYS A 32 24.42 12.83 -2.60
CA CYS A 32 25.86 12.72 -2.79
C CYS A 32 26.61 13.99 -2.37
N GLN A 33 26.03 15.17 -2.63
CA GLN A 33 26.63 16.46 -2.27
C GLN A 33 26.35 16.87 -0.81
N GLU A 34 25.13 16.70 -0.34
CA GLU A 34 24.69 17.20 0.97
C GLU A 34 24.91 16.20 2.10
N GLN A 35 24.77 14.90 1.85
CA GLN A 35 24.86 13.86 2.87
C GLN A 35 26.21 13.13 2.83
N ALA A 36 26.70 12.80 1.63
CA ALA A 36 28.00 12.14 1.46
C ALA A 36 29.16 13.12 1.31
N HIS A 37 28.89 14.42 1.15
CA HIS A 37 29.87 15.50 0.99
C HIS A 37 30.92 15.21 -0.09
N LEU A 38 30.51 14.53 -1.15
CA LEU A 38 31.38 14.21 -2.27
C LEU A 38 31.42 15.36 -3.28
N PRO A 39 32.56 15.54 -3.99
CA PRO A 39 32.62 16.50 -5.08
C PRO A 39 31.63 16.15 -6.18
N ALA A 40 30.98 17.16 -6.79
CA ALA A 40 30.00 16.96 -7.87
C ALA A 40 30.54 16.06 -9.00
N ALA A 41 31.80 16.26 -9.41
CA ALA A 41 32.46 15.46 -10.44
C ALA A 41 32.60 13.96 -10.09
N ARG A 42 32.49 13.57 -8.81
CA ARG A 42 32.41 12.17 -8.37
C ARG A 42 30.96 11.67 -8.43
N CYS A 43 30.01 12.49 -8.00
CA CYS A 43 28.57 12.17 -8.05
C CYS A 43 28.11 11.85 -9.49
N ASP A 44 28.61 12.59 -10.48
CA ASP A 44 28.31 12.37 -11.90
C ASP A 44 28.74 10.98 -12.41
N LYS A 45 29.79 10.40 -11.79
CA LYS A 45 30.30 9.08 -12.20
C LYS A 45 29.43 7.93 -11.74
N ARG A 46 28.51 8.17 -10.78
CA ARG A 46 27.55 7.20 -10.23
C ARG A 46 28.15 5.81 -10.07
N THR A 47 29.19 5.72 -9.24
CA THR A 47 29.87 4.43 -9.09
C THR A 47 28.95 3.41 -8.40
N PRO A 48 29.12 2.10 -8.65
CA PRO A 48 28.26 1.07 -8.04
C PRO A 48 28.25 1.12 -6.50
N GLU A 49 29.36 1.57 -5.92
CA GLU A 49 29.52 1.70 -4.48
C GLU A 49 28.72 2.88 -3.92
N ASP A 50 28.72 4.01 -4.63
CA ASP A 50 27.92 5.18 -4.27
C ASP A 50 26.41 4.88 -4.40
N GLU A 51 26.00 4.17 -5.46
CA GLU A 51 24.61 3.75 -5.67
C GLU A 51 24.12 2.80 -4.56
N LYS A 52 24.98 1.86 -4.13
CA LYS A 52 24.68 0.97 -3.00
C LYS A 52 24.48 1.75 -1.70
N ASN A 53 25.33 2.73 -1.43
CA ASN A 53 25.23 3.58 -0.24
C ASN A 53 23.96 4.44 -0.27
N PHE A 54 23.61 4.98 -1.43
CA PHE A 54 22.36 5.72 -1.61
C PHE A 54 21.12 4.84 -1.41
N GLN A 55 21.11 3.60 -1.93
CA GLN A 55 20.00 2.67 -1.71
C GLN A 55 19.83 2.31 -0.23
N ALA A 56 20.93 2.13 0.50
CA ALA A 56 20.89 1.91 1.95
C ALA A 56 20.27 3.11 2.67
N TYR A 57 20.67 4.33 2.30
CA TYR A 57 20.09 5.56 2.82
C TYR A 57 18.58 5.67 2.54
N ARG A 58 18.16 5.41 1.31
CA ARG A 58 16.73 5.40 0.93
C ARG A 58 15.92 4.39 1.74
N THR A 59 16.43 3.17 1.86
CA THR A 59 15.77 2.09 2.61
C THR A 59 15.57 2.47 4.08
N GLN A 60 16.51 3.21 4.67
CA GLN A 60 16.39 3.69 6.04
C GLN A 60 15.25 4.71 6.19
N ILE A 61 15.09 5.63 5.25
CA ILE A 61 14.02 6.64 5.27
C ILE A 61 12.66 6.01 4.99
N GLU A 62 12.58 5.17 3.95
CA GLU A 62 11.34 4.51 3.51
C GLU A 62 10.71 3.68 4.64
N ARG A 63 11.52 3.12 5.55
CA ARG A 63 11.04 2.41 6.75
C ARG A 63 10.08 3.25 7.60
N TYR A 64 10.29 4.56 7.67
CA TYR A 64 9.48 5.46 8.50
C TYR A 64 8.42 6.21 7.71
N GLU A 65 8.69 6.58 6.45
CA GLU A 65 7.72 7.31 5.64
C GLU A 65 6.58 6.43 5.11
N VAL A 66 6.86 5.20 4.69
CA VAL A 66 5.83 4.29 4.16
C VAL A 66 4.67 4.06 5.14
N PRO A 67 4.91 3.68 6.42
CA PRO A 67 3.79 3.44 7.34
C PRO A 67 3.00 4.72 7.64
N TYR A 68 3.67 5.87 7.71
CA TYR A 68 3.01 7.17 7.89
C TYR A 68 2.09 7.51 6.72
N LEU A 69 2.59 7.38 5.48
CA LEU A 69 1.80 7.63 4.27
C LEU A 69 0.63 6.65 4.15
N GLN A 70 0.84 5.39 4.51
CA GLN A 70 -0.22 4.39 4.53
C GLN A 70 -1.32 4.76 5.53
N GLN A 71 -0.97 5.19 6.73
CA GLN A 71 -1.95 5.61 7.73
C GLN A 71 -2.73 6.83 7.25
N ARG A 72 -2.03 7.86 6.77
CA ARG A 72 -2.67 9.07 6.24
C ARG A 72 -3.67 8.75 5.12
N GLN A 73 -3.32 7.82 4.22
CA GLN A 73 -4.23 7.43 3.14
C GLN A 73 -5.45 6.65 3.63
N ARG A 74 -5.31 5.83 4.68
CA ARG A 74 -6.45 5.18 5.34
C ARG A 74 -7.38 6.20 5.99
N ASP A 75 -6.82 7.19 6.68
CA ASP A 75 -7.63 8.21 7.36
C ASP A 75 -8.44 9.04 6.34
N LEU A 76 -7.83 9.37 5.20
CA LEU A 76 -8.51 10.04 4.09
C LEU A 76 -9.61 9.17 3.46
N SER A 77 -9.39 7.87 3.29
CA SER A 77 -10.43 6.98 2.76
C SER A 77 -11.58 6.83 3.73
N ILE A 78 -11.30 6.63 5.02
CA ILE A 78 -12.34 6.55 6.06
C ILE A 78 -13.15 7.85 6.11
N ASN A 79 -12.51 9.01 6.04
CA ASN A 79 -13.22 10.28 6.05
C ASN A 79 -14.16 10.43 4.84
N ARG A 80 -13.73 10.03 3.64
CA ARG A 80 -14.60 10.01 2.46
C ARG A 80 -15.76 9.05 2.62
N ASP A 81 -15.48 7.82 3.04
CA ASP A 81 -16.49 6.79 3.19
C ASP A 81 -17.56 7.24 4.20
N ILE A 82 -17.15 7.78 5.36
CA ILE A 82 -18.09 8.31 6.37
C ILE A 82 -18.91 9.48 5.81
N MET A 83 -18.26 10.45 5.13
CA MET A 83 -18.96 11.62 4.59
C MET A 83 -19.94 11.29 3.47
N HIS A 84 -19.75 10.17 2.77
CA HIS A 84 -20.62 9.72 1.66
C HIS A 84 -21.53 8.56 2.07
N SER A 85 -21.47 8.13 3.34
CA SER A 85 -22.33 7.10 3.91
C SER A 85 -23.50 7.69 4.71
N ASP A 86 -23.91 8.93 4.42
CA ASP A 86 -25.18 9.43 4.95
C ASP A 86 -26.29 8.49 4.45
N PRO A 87 -27.07 7.86 5.35
CA PRO A 87 -28.17 6.98 4.96
C PRO A 87 -29.24 7.69 4.11
N VAL A 88 -29.26 9.03 4.07
CA VAL A 88 -30.09 9.82 3.15
C VAL A 88 -29.60 9.73 1.70
N ASP A 89 -28.28 9.74 1.47
CA ASP A 89 -27.67 9.69 0.14
C ASP A 89 -27.48 8.25 -0.39
N ASN A 90 -27.34 7.25 0.49
CA ASN A 90 -27.16 5.84 0.12
C ASN A 90 -28.12 4.90 0.88
N PRO A 91 -29.42 4.88 0.54
CA PRO A 91 -30.43 4.12 1.28
C PRO A 91 -30.22 2.60 1.16
N VAL A 92 -30.28 1.91 2.29
CA VAL A 92 -30.03 0.45 2.47
C VAL A 92 -30.78 -0.43 1.47
N HIS A 93 -31.93 0.02 0.96
CA HIS A 93 -32.72 -0.71 -0.04
C HIS A 93 -32.01 -0.88 -1.39
N GLN A 94 -30.96 -0.10 -1.68
CA GLN A 94 -30.22 -0.17 -2.94
C GLN A 94 -29.10 -1.22 -2.92
N ASN A 95 -28.73 -1.79 -1.75
CA ASN A 95 -27.65 -2.77 -1.65
C ASN A 95 -28.11 -4.07 -0.94
N PRO A 96 -28.67 -5.04 -1.68
CA PRO A 96 -29.22 -6.29 -1.13
C PRO A 96 -28.20 -7.16 -0.35
N GLN A 97 -26.89 -6.95 -0.57
CA GLN A 97 -25.85 -7.73 0.11
C GLN A 97 -25.56 -7.27 1.54
N ALA A 98 -25.94 -6.03 1.91
CA ALA A 98 -25.85 -5.53 3.29
C ALA A 98 -26.98 -6.08 4.19
N GLN A 99 -28.01 -6.70 3.60
CA GLN A 99 -29.16 -7.26 4.31
C GLN A 99 -28.96 -8.70 4.77
N THR A 100 -27.86 -9.35 4.44
CA THR A 100 -27.54 -10.70 4.93
C THR A 100 -27.07 -10.65 6.39
N GLN A 101 -27.95 -10.21 7.29
CA GLN A 101 -27.85 -10.49 8.72
C GLN A 101 -28.37 -11.92 8.96
N ASP A 102 -27.50 -12.71 9.57
CA ASP A 102 -27.71 -13.99 10.27
C ASP A 102 -29.18 -14.51 10.34
N PRO A 103 -29.48 -15.68 9.74
CA PRO A 103 -30.80 -16.32 9.80
C PRO A 103 -31.30 -16.65 11.21
N ASN A 104 -30.44 -16.61 12.25
CA ASN A 104 -30.80 -16.99 13.62
C ASN A 104 -31.17 -15.81 14.54
N ARG A 105 -31.21 -14.57 14.06
CA ARG A 105 -31.63 -13.44 14.89
C ARG A 105 -33.15 -13.34 14.94
N GLN A 106 -33.75 -13.91 15.99
CA GLN A 106 -35.18 -13.76 16.24
C GLN A 106 -35.55 -12.27 16.43
N PRO A 107 -36.59 -11.76 15.75
CA PRO A 107 -37.08 -10.40 15.94
C PRO A 107 -37.65 -10.26 17.35
N GLN A 108 -37.15 -9.30 18.12
CA GLN A 108 -37.81 -8.87 19.35
C GLN A 108 -39.06 -8.09 18.96
N THR A 109 -40.23 -8.65 19.21
CA THR A 109 -41.52 -7.97 19.07
C THR A 109 -41.65 -6.87 20.11
N PRO A 110 -41.96 -5.62 19.74
CA PRO A 110 -42.44 -4.63 20.70
C PRO A 110 -43.85 -5.06 21.14
N GLN A 111 -44.05 -5.26 22.44
CA GLN A 111 -45.39 -5.39 23.02
C GLN A 111 -46.10 -4.01 23.03
N PRO A 112 -47.43 -3.99 22.86
CA PRO A 112 -48.22 -2.77 22.70
C PRO A 112 -48.25 -1.86 23.93
#